data_AF-A0A946RZZ9-F1
#
_entry.id   AF-A0A946RZZ9-F1
#
_cell.length_a   1.000
_cell.length_b   1.000
_cell.length_c   1.000
_cell.angle_alpha   90.00
_cell.angle_beta   90.00
_cell.angle_gamma   90.00
#
_symmetry.space_group_name_H-M   'P 1'
#
loop_
_entity.id
_entity.type
_entity.pdbx_description
1 polymer ?
#
loop_
_entity_poly.entity_id
_entity_poly.type
_entity_poly.pdbx_seq_one_letter_code
_entity_poly.pdbx_strand_id
1 'polypeptide(L)'
;MNDRVRLYKRITDDLIGPSSCEEEIVGYPTDVYLTGILFPQNINIEDERVDLGHSEGSPDVEDTTQDEISLATVKRPATAGLSFVVKADSTPKINIVCSCGQYFKKDTKDGDAKDQNTFKRKEQIFEKHNVSLDFKNIDYDSVETEVDGLGVHIRTSPWGDNLLVTVAMMNIAAQTEEYERVHYEEICLFQCSLEITTGEDTVLIPRPLKASAIDEDTKMASLIYRNVNEYAVGHTCSAAWEEQDGHITSVKSTWLPSFTVKSMSSSGIREFKIIGNDQETPVLSTSWLSTANGTSLVAGLRLLPSIYLEWLDGQKLKTSDLDSDQKNQANKHFESAELVANRMLGSIKLIESDPVVEASFRLANKAIMLQRQWFIGDEDSILVWRPFQLAFILLSLESLVNPSHPDRKTADLLWFPTGGGKTESYLGLIAFLLFYRRYTYGEEGSGVAAIMRYTLRLLTVQQFQRAASLICACEYLRLGNGVPKGIPKLSSQTPFSLGLWVGGDTTPNNFEIAKKALSVDTAHNRPDQLKYCPVHISRKLQWIAQANTESIHAHCPDEDCLWHQSKAPLPVWT
;
A
#
# COMPACT_ATOMS: atom_id res chain seq x y z
N MET A 1 24.88 3.02 10.14
CA MET A 1 23.64 3.78 9.86
C MET A 1 22.64 2.81 9.25
N ASN A 2 21.39 2.77 9.73
CA ASN A 2 20.35 1.89 9.19
C ASN A 2 20.04 2.26 7.73
N ASP A 3 19.89 1.30 6.81
CA ASP A 3 19.64 1.52 5.38
C ASP A 3 18.45 2.45 5.12
N ARG A 4 17.40 2.37 5.96
CA ARG A 4 16.25 3.28 5.91
C ARG A 4 16.67 4.74 6.07
N VAL A 5 17.53 5.02 7.04
CA VAL A 5 18.00 6.39 7.33
C VAL A 5 18.88 6.89 6.20
N ARG A 6 19.71 6.00 5.62
CA ARG A 6 20.53 6.33 4.45
C ARG A 6 19.69 6.67 3.23
N LEU A 7 18.66 5.87 2.92
CA LEU A 7 17.75 6.13 1.80
C LEU A 7 16.95 7.40 2.01
N TYR A 8 16.38 7.59 3.21
CA TYR A 8 15.64 8.81 3.53
C TYR A 8 16.51 10.06 3.39
N LYS A 9 17.72 10.02 3.96
CA LYS A 9 18.68 11.13 3.82
C LYS A 9 18.99 11.38 2.34
N ARG A 10 19.28 10.34 1.56
CA ARG A 10 19.60 10.49 0.14
C ARG A 10 18.45 11.12 -0.66
N ILE A 11 17.22 10.67 -0.43
CA ILE A 11 16.04 11.27 -1.06
C ILE A 11 15.85 12.73 -0.63
N THR A 12 16.11 13.06 0.63
CA THR A 12 16.04 14.44 1.13
C THR A 12 17.09 15.32 0.44
N ASP A 13 18.34 14.84 0.38
CA ASP A 13 19.45 15.54 -0.27
C ASP A 13 19.18 15.74 -1.77
N ASP A 14 18.61 14.74 -2.45
CA ASP A 14 18.34 14.78 -3.91
C ASP A 14 17.09 15.63 -4.24
N LEU A 15 16.04 15.67 -3.39
CA LEU A 15 14.79 16.37 -3.70
C LEU A 15 14.72 17.80 -3.17
N ILE A 16 15.36 18.08 -2.03
CA ILE A 16 15.28 19.37 -1.32
C ILE A 16 16.66 20.01 -1.20
N GLY A 17 17.67 19.20 -0.87
CA GLY A 17 18.99 19.71 -0.49
C GLY A 17 18.95 20.49 0.84
N PRO A 18 19.99 21.30 1.12
CA PRO A 18 21.27 21.27 0.44
C PRO A 18 22.08 20.04 0.88
N SER A 19 23.01 19.58 0.04
CA SER A 19 23.93 18.48 0.36
C SER A 19 25.02 18.87 1.36
N SER A 20 25.30 20.18 1.52
CA SER A 20 26.24 20.73 2.50
C SER A 20 25.93 22.21 2.80
N CYS A 21 26.53 22.77 3.87
CA CYS A 21 26.27 24.16 4.27
C CYS A 21 26.79 25.19 3.24
N GLU A 22 27.95 24.91 2.64
CA GLU A 22 28.61 25.74 1.61
C GLU A 22 28.44 25.08 0.23
N GLU A 23 27.22 24.68 -0.09
CA GLU A 23 26.94 23.96 -1.33
C GLU A 23 27.20 24.80 -2.59
N GLU A 24 27.88 24.17 -3.55
CA GLU A 24 27.98 24.64 -4.93
C GLU A 24 27.38 23.58 -5.85
N ILE A 25 26.50 24.00 -6.75
CA ILE A 25 25.87 23.12 -7.74
C ILE A 25 26.15 23.61 -9.15
N VAL A 26 26.25 22.65 -10.08
CA VAL A 26 26.42 22.90 -11.51
C VAL A 26 25.07 22.71 -12.19
N GLY A 27 24.62 23.69 -12.94
CA GLY A 27 23.27 23.76 -13.50
C GLY A 27 22.36 24.67 -12.67
N TYR A 28 21.15 24.92 -13.19
CA TYR A 28 20.19 25.80 -12.51
C TYR A 28 19.62 25.10 -11.26
N PRO A 29 19.62 25.75 -10.08
CA PRO A 29 19.08 25.18 -8.85
C PRO A 29 17.66 24.60 -8.97
N THR A 30 16.76 25.25 -9.72
CA THR A 30 15.40 24.75 -9.97
C THR A 30 15.33 23.47 -10.82
N ASP A 31 16.41 23.11 -11.54
CA ASP A 31 16.51 21.84 -12.25
C ASP A 31 17.12 20.73 -11.37
N VAL A 32 17.79 21.10 -10.27
CA VAL A 32 18.43 20.17 -9.33
C VAL A 32 17.46 19.73 -8.24
N TYR A 33 16.70 20.67 -7.64
CA TYR A 33 15.75 20.40 -6.56
C TYR A 33 14.31 20.44 -7.04
N LEU A 34 13.46 19.59 -6.46
CA LEU A 34 12.08 19.40 -6.90
C LEU A 34 11.04 19.95 -5.91
N THR A 35 11.42 20.18 -4.64
CA THR A 35 10.50 20.69 -3.62
C THR A 35 11.26 21.50 -2.55
N GLY A 36 10.54 22.15 -1.64
CA GLY A 36 11.16 23.10 -0.72
C GLY A 36 11.37 24.50 -1.30
N ILE A 37 10.76 24.81 -2.44
CA ILE A 37 11.03 26.03 -3.21
C ILE A 37 9.81 26.96 -3.16
N LEU A 38 10.03 28.22 -2.80
CA LEU A 38 9.08 29.32 -2.99
C LEU A 38 9.52 30.19 -4.16
N PHE A 39 8.72 30.17 -5.21
CA PHE A 39 8.99 30.87 -6.47
C PHE A 39 8.48 32.32 -6.41
N PRO A 40 9.02 33.24 -7.22
CA PRO A 40 8.55 34.63 -7.29
C PRO A 40 7.05 34.75 -7.62
N GLN A 41 6.43 35.87 -7.27
CA GLN A 41 5.00 36.08 -7.51
C GLN A 41 4.68 36.28 -9.01
N ASN A 42 3.45 35.92 -9.40
CA ASN A 42 2.85 36.18 -10.72
C ASN A 42 3.48 35.47 -11.94
N ILE A 43 4.10 34.30 -11.76
CA ILE A 43 4.60 33.50 -12.88
C ILE A 43 3.47 32.64 -13.49
N ASN A 44 3.15 32.86 -14.76
CA ASN A 44 2.36 31.92 -15.56
C ASN A 44 3.30 30.93 -16.25
N ILE A 45 2.92 29.65 -16.29
CA ILE A 45 3.75 28.56 -16.85
C ILE A 45 3.99 28.73 -18.36
N GLU A 46 3.18 29.53 -19.06
CA GLU A 46 3.27 29.72 -20.52
C GLU A 46 4.61 30.33 -20.98
N ASP A 47 5.33 31.04 -20.10
CA ASP A 47 6.59 31.72 -20.46
C ASP A 47 7.84 30.83 -20.36
N GLU A 48 7.75 29.67 -19.71
CA GLU A 48 8.80 28.64 -19.77
C GLU A 48 8.37 27.59 -20.80
N ARG A 49 8.92 27.66 -22.02
CA ARG A 49 8.95 26.49 -22.91
C ARG A 49 9.61 25.35 -22.15
N VAL A 50 8.77 24.43 -21.73
CA VAL A 50 9.13 23.24 -20.97
C VAL A 50 9.99 22.33 -21.85
N ASP A 51 11.31 22.49 -21.78
CA ASP A 51 12.29 21.51 -22.25
C ASP A 51 12.35 20.31 -21.26
N LEU A 52 11.18 19.83 -20.80
CA LEU A 52 11.08 18.48 -20.25
C LEU A 52 11.21 17.55 -21.44
N GLY A 53 12.39 16.94 -21.55
CA GLY A 53 12.78 16.07 -22.65
C GLY A 53 11.62 15.18 -23.11
N HIS A 54 11.19 15.41 -24.35
CA HIS A 54 10.46 14.42 -25.12
C HIS A 54 11.32 13.15 -25.15
N SER A 55 10.97 12.17 -24.33
CA SER A 55 11.33 10.79 -24.64
C SER A 55 10.62 10.45 -25.93
N GLU A 56 11.37 10.32 -27.03
CA GLU A 56 10.89 9.72 -28.27
C GLU A 56 10.43 8.28 -27.98
N GLY A 57 9.16 8.14 -27.64
CA GLY A 57 8.41 6.89 -27.65
C GLY A 57 7.75 6.76 -29.02
N SER A 58 7.97 5.60 -29.65
CA SER A 58 7.51 5.25 -31.00
C SER A 58 6.02 5.57 -31.25
N PRO A 59 5.64 5.99 -32.47
CA PRO A 59 4.24 6.15 -32.84
C PRO A 59 3.70 4.76 -33.15
N ASP A 60 2.84 4.22 -32.28
CA ASP A 60 1.72 3.31 -32.63
C ASP A 60 1.16 2.66 -31.37
N VAL A 61 0.42 3.43 -30.57
CA VAL A 61 -0.68 2.88 -29.76
C VAL A 61 -1.76 3.97 -29.68
N GLU A 62 -2.82 3.84 -30.47
CA GLU A 62 -4.10 4.50 -30.16
C GLU A 62 -4.67 3.84 -28.91
N ASP A 63 -4.25 4.29 -27.73
CA ASP A 63 -4.94 3.97 -26.47
C ASP A 63 -5.55 5.26 -25.91
N THR A 64 -6.86 5.21 -25.73
CA THR A 64 -7.67 6.27 -25.14
C THR A 64 -7.32 6.47 -23.67
N THR A 65 -6.33 7.31 -23.38
CA THR A 65 -6.13 7.94 -22.07
C THR A 65 -6.44 9.42 -22.16
N GLN A 66 -7.74 9.77 -22.21
CA GLN A 66 -8.21 11.15 -22.10
C GLN A 66 -8.26 11.61 -20.62
N ASP A 67 -7.14 11.48 -19.90
CA ASP A 67 -6.97 12.10 -18.57
C ASP A 67 -5.48 12.39 -18.30
N GLU A 68 -4.76 12.94 -19.29
CA GLU A 68 -3.58 13.74 -18.96
C GLU A 68 -4.07 15.04 -18.30
N ILE A 69 -3.95 15.11 -16.98
CA ILE A 69 -4.20 16.34 -16.22
C ILE A 69 -3.25 17.39 -16.80
N SER A 70 -3.82 18.38 -17.48
CA SER A 70 -3.05 19.49 -18.04
C SER A 70 -2.29 20.22 -16.93
N LEU A 71 -0.96 20.03 -16.89
CA LEU A 71 -0.06 20.73 -15.99
C LEU A 71 -0.04 22.25 -16.24
N ALA A 72 -0.68 22.74 -17.32
CA ALA A 72 -0.78 24.15 -17.68
C ALA A 72 -1.45 25.02 -16.60
N THR A 73 -2.16 24.41 -15.63
CA THR A 73 -2.80 25.13 -14.51
C THR A 73 -2.02 25.09 -13.20
N VAL A 74 -0.87 24.40 -13.13
CA VAL A 74 -0.08 24.22 -11.89
C VAL A 74 0.80 25.44 -11.61
N LYS A 75 0.23 26.47 -10.98
CA LYS A 75 1.03 27.60 -10.50
C LYS A 75 2.09 27.12 -9.51
N ARG A 76 3.35 27.51 -9.75
CA ARG A 76 4.45 27.29 -8.81
C ARG A 76 4.17 28.04 -7.50
N PRO A 77 4.33 27.40 -6.32
CA PRO A 77 3.96 28.02 -5.05
C PRO A 77 4.93 29.16 -4.70
N ALA A 78 4.39 30.35 -4.45
CA ALA A 78 5.15 31.50 -3.92
C ALA A 78 5.01 31.64 -2.40
N THR A 79 4.21 30.80 -1.76
CA THR A 79 3.92 30.86 -0.33
C THR A 79 3.94 29.46 0.26
N ALA A 80 4.28 29.33 1.54
CA ALA A 80 4.10 28.15 2.37
C ALA A 80 3.79 28.58 3.80
N GLY A 81 2.84 27.91 4.46
CA GLY A 81 2.41 28.34 5.78
C GLY A 81 1.90 27.23 6.68
N LEU A 82 1.76 27.55 7.95
CA LEU A 82 1.25 26.67 8.99
C LEU A 82 0.06 27.32 9.67
N SER A 83 -1.03 26.57 9.84
CA SER A 83 -2.12 26.94 10.73
C SER A 83 -2.15 26.04 11.97
N PHE A 84 -2.19 26.64 13.14
CA PHE A 84 -2.19 25.98 14.44
C PHE A 84 -3.07 26.74 15.43
N VAL A 85 -3.44 26.11 16.55
CA VAL A 85 -4.27 26.74 17.57
C VAL A 85 -3.46 26.92 18.84
N VAL A 86 -3.52 28.12 19.42
CA VAL A 86 -2.87 28.45 20.69
C VAL A 86 -3.91 28.80 21.75
N LYS A 87 -3.56 28.47 22.99
CA LYS A 87 -4.27 28.88 24.20
C LYS A 87 -3.29 29.61 25.12
N ALA A 88 -3.75 30.69 25.73
CA ALA A 88 -3.00 31.44 26.74
C ALA A 88 -3.98 32.09 27.73
N ASP A 89 -3.54 32.27 28.98
CA ASP A 89 -4.31 33.00 30.00
C ASP A 89 -4.22 34.53 29.80
N SER A 90 -3.18 34.98 29.08
CA SER A 90 -2.96 36.37 28.67
C SER A 90 -2.82 36.46 27.15
N THR A 91 -2.36 37.59 26.61
CA THR A 91 -2.14 37.74 25.17
C THR A 91 -1.15 36.69 24.67
N PRO A 92 -1.56 35.76 23.76
CA PRO A 92 -0.69 34.70 23.28
C PRO A 92 0.55 35.25 22.56
N LYS A 93 1.69 34.61 22.77
CA LYS A 93 2.97 34.97 22.15
C LYS A 93 3.59 33.77 21.44
N ILE A 94 4.20 34.03 20.29
CA ILE A 94 4.94 33.03 19.52
C ILE A 94 6.33 33.53 19.15
N ASN A 95 7.23 32.61 18.85
CA ASN A 95 8.48 32.89 18.16
C ASN A 95 8.45 32.22 16.79
N ILE A 96 9.02 32.91 15.80
CA ILE A 96 9.00 32.52 14.40
C ILE A 96 10.45 32.41 13.93
N VAL A 97 10.78 31.29 13.32
CA VAL A 97 12.05 31.05 12.62
C VAL A 97 11.74 30.66 11.19
N CYS A 98 12.16 31.50 10.24
CA CYS A 98 12.13 31.19 8.82
C CYS A 98 13.57 30.98 8.34
N SER A 99 13.83 29.91 7.58
CA SER A 99 15.12 29.73 6.92
C SER A 99 14.95 29.34 5.45
N CYS A 100 15.85 29.78 4.59
CA CYS A 100 15.90 29.38 3.19
C CYS A 100 17.33 29.48 2.63
N GLY A 101 17.59 28.82 1.51
CA GLY A 101 18.78 29.02 0.68
C GLY A 101 18.45 29.95 -0.49
N GLN A 102 19.36 30.87 -0.80
CA GLN A 102 19.40 31.59 -2.07
C GLN A 102 20.66 31.19 -2.81
N TYR A 103 20.56 30.98 -4.12
CA TYR A 103 21.68 30.55 -4.95
C TYR A 103 22.13 31.70 -5.83
N PHE A 104 23.40 32.10 -5.72
CA PHE A 104 23.98 33.18 -6.50
C PHE A 104 24.96 32.63 -7.53
N LYS A 105 24.93 33.16 -8.75
CA LYS A 105 25.88 32.71 -9.77
C LYS A 105 27.31 33.08 -9.37
N LYS A 106 28.22 32.11 -9.51
CA LYS A 106 29.64 32.32 -9.22
C LYS A 106 30.31 33.05 -10.38
N ASP A 107 31.02 34.14 -10.06
CA ASP A 107 31.86 34.82 -11.05
C ASP A 107 33.04 33.92 -11.45
N THR A 108 33.02 33.41 -12.68
CA THR A 108 34.12 32.62 -13.23
C THR A 108 35.22 33.54 -13.76
N LYS A 109 36.46 33.31 -13.33
CA LYS A 109 37.64 33.87 -14.01
C LYS A 109 37.89 33.03 -15.28
N ASP A 110 37.99 33.71 -16.41
CA ASP A 110 38.15 33.19 -17.78
C ASP A 110 38.69 31.75 -17.93
N GLY A 111 37.90 30.87 -18.57
CA GLY A 111 38.44 29.78 -19.40
C GLY A 111 37.89 28.36 -19.20
N ASP A 112 37.31 28.02 -18.05
CA ASP A 112 36.81 26.65 -17.82
C ASP A 112 35.32 26.51 -18.18
N ALA A 113 35.05 25.81 -19.28
CA ALA A 113 33.69 25.50 -19.75
C ALA A 113 32.85 24.70 -18.73
N LYS A 114 33.49 24.09 -17.71
CA LYS A 114 32.81 23.39 -16.62
C LYS A 114 32.16 24.29 -15.58
N ASP A 115 32.60 25.55 -15.48
CA ASP A 115 32.08 26.48 -14.46
C ASP A 115 30.97 27.40 -15.00
N GLN A 116 30.65 27.32 -16.30
CA GLN A 116 29.49 28.00 -16.88
C GLN A 116 28.21 27.45 -16.24
N ASN A 117 27.61 28.25 -15.34
CA ASN A 117 26.42 27.93 -14.53
C ASN A 117 26.69 27.16 -13.23
N THR A 118 27.78 27.51 -12.53
CA THR A 118 27.92 27.15 -11.11
C THR A 118 27.23 28.17 -10.22
N PHE A 119 26.38 27.70 -9.31
CA PHE A 119 25.70 28.51 -8.32
C PHE A 119 26.18 28.16 -6.92
N LYS A 120 26.40 29.19 -6.09
CA LYS A 120 26.77 29.04 -4.68
C LYS A 120 25.58 29.35 -3.79
N ARG A 121 25.24 28.44 -2.88
CA ARG A 121 24.20 28.64 -1.86
C ARG A 121 24.67 29.64 -0.81
N LYS A 122 23.76 30.52 -0.41
CA LYS A 122 23.82 31.33 0.81
C LYS A 122 22.62 31.01 1.68
N GLU A 123 22.86 30.63 2.93
CA GLU A 123 21.81 30.44 3.92
C GLU A 123 21.28 31.80 4.42
N GLN A 124 19.97 31.89 4.54
CA GLN A 124 19.25 33.04 5.05
C GLN A 124 18.36 32.59 6.20
N ILE A 125 18.35 33.34 7.29
CA ILE A 125 17.58 33.04 8.49
C ILE A 125 16.94 34.34 8.98
N PHE A 126 15.63 34.28 9.22
CA PHE A 126 14.85 35.33 9.87
C PHE A 126 14.30 34.79 11.18
N GLU A 127 14.56 35.49 12.27
CA GLU A 127 14.08 35.15 13.61
C GLU A 127 13.31 36.31 14.23
N LYS A 128 12.12 36.01 14.76
CA LYS A 128 11.31 36.98 15.50
C LYS A 128 10.78 36.34 16.78
N HIS A 129 11.14 36.92 17.93
CA HIS A 129 10.72 36.43 19.23
C HIS A 129 9.58 37.27 19.83
N ASN A 130 8.77 36.61 20.67
CA ASN A 130 7.71 37.25 21.46
C ASN A 130 6.69 38.06 20.63
N VAL A 131 6.34 37.59 19.44
CA VAL A 131 5.30 38.19 18.60
C VAL A 131 3.97 38.04 19.33
N SER A 132 3.37 39.17 19.72
CA SER A 132 2.09 39.20 20.42
C SER A 132 0.94 39.05 19.43
N LEU A 133 0.02 38.14 19.70
CA LEU A 133 -1.11 37.81 18.82
C LEU A 133 -2.38 38.50 19.33
N ASP A 134 -2.82 39.56 18.63
CA ASP A 134 -3.90 40.46 19.07
C ASP A 134 -5.10 40.53 18.10
N PHE A 135 -5.44 39.42 17.43
CA PHE A 135 -6.52 39.33 16.43
C PHE A 135 -6.33 40.19 15.18
N LYS A 136 -5.10 40.65 14.91
CA LYS A 136 -4.74 41.39 13.69
C LYS A 136 -3.91 40.55 12.72
N ASN A 137 -3.85 41.06 11.49
CA ASN A 137 -2.86 40.64 10.53
C ASN A 137 -1.55 41.40 10.79
N ILE A 138 -0.43 40.71 10.70
CA ILE A 138 0.91 41.27 10.80
C ILE A 138 1.67 40.86 9.55
N ASP A 139 2.27 41.82 8.87
CA ASP A 139 3.08 41.60 7.68
C ASP A 139 4.51 42.05 7.99
N TYR A 140 5.48 41.22 7.61
CA TYR A 140 6.90 41.55 7.58
C TYR A 140 7.36 41.47 6.13
N ASP A 141 7.91 42.56 5.59
CA ASP A 141 8.49 42.60 4.25
C ASP A 141 10.00 42.28 4.24
N SER A 142 10.65 42.33 3.07
CA SER A 142 12.09 42.04 2.93
C SER A 142 12.99 42.96 3.76
N VAL A 143 12.54 44.18 4.07
CA VAL A 143 13.31 45.12 4.90
C VAL A 143 13.23 44.69 6.36
N GLU A 144 12.05 44.28 6.82
CA GLU A 144 11.85 43.81 8.19
C GLU A 144 12.42 42.41 8.43
N THR A 145 12.46 41.56 7.41
CA THR A 145 13.07 40.22 7.50
C THR A 145 14.58 40.23 7.31
N GLU A 146 15.14 41.34 6.78
CA GLU A 146 16.55 41.47 6.38
C GLU A 146 17.00 40.42 5.34
N VAL A 147 16.05 39.80 4.64
CA VAL A 147 16.28 38.78 3.61
C VAL A 147 15.56 39.20 2.34
N ASP A 148 16.32 39.38 1.26
CA ASP A 148 15.75 39.82 -0.01
C ASP A 148 14.74 38.81 -0.57
N GLY A 149 13.62 39.33 -1.07
CA GLY A 149 12.47 38.55 -1.54
C GLY A 149 11.67 37.82 -0.45
N LEU A 150 12.05 37.83 0.83
CA LEU A 150 11.33 37.10 1.88
C LEU A 150 10.31 38.00 2.61
N GLY A 151 9.03 37.61 2.54
CA GLY A 151 7.96 38.15 3.38
C GLY A 151 7.40 37.11 4.36
N VAL A 152 6.88 37.58 5.50
CA VAL A 152 6.17 36.75 6.48
C VAL A 152 4.82 37.38 6.80
N HIS A 153 3.75 36.61 6.63
CA HIS A 153 2.39 37.03 6.96
C HIS A 153 1.85 36.23 8.14
N ILE A 154 1.29 36.92 9.13
CA ILE A 154 0.59 36.32 10.25
C ILE A 154 -0.86 36.75 10.18
N ARG A 155 -1.76 35.78 10.24
CA ARG A 155 -3.20 35.99 10.38
C ARG A 155 -3.71 35.29 11.61
N THR A 156 -4.53 35.98 12.38
CA THR A 156 -5.15 35.43 13.58
C THR A 156 -6.68 35.50 13.46
N SER A 157 -7.36 34.51 14.01
CA SER A 157 -8.82 34.43 14.00
C SER A 157 -9.34 33.71 15.24
N PRO A 158 -10.50 34.11 15.79
CA PRO A 158 -11.07 33.45 16.97
C PRO A 158 -11.48 32.01 16.66
N TRP A 159 -11.23 31.11 17.60
CA TRP A 159 -11.63 29.71 17.55
C TRP A 159 -12.15 29.24 18.91
N GLY A 160 -13.46 29.41 19.15
CA GLY A 160 -14.03 29.24 20.49
C GLY A 160 -13.38 30.24 21.45
N ASP A 161 -12.89 29.74 22.59
CA ASP A 161 -12.11 30.53 23.57
C ASP A 161 -10.61 30.59 23.25
N ASN A 162 -10.17 30.06 22.11
CA ASN A 162 -8.77 29.97 21.70
C ASN A 162 -8.51 30.78 20.42
N LEU A 163 -7.24 30.81 19.99
CA LEU A 163 -6.84 31.55 18.79
C LEU A 163 -6.32 30.60 17.71
N LEU A 164 -6.92 30.65 16.51
CA LEU A 164 -6.39 30.03 15.31
C LEU A 164 -5.41 31.01 14.66
N VAL A 165 -4.17 30.57 14.50
CA VAL A 165 -3.06 31.36 13.96
C VAL A 165 -2.60 30.71 12.67
N THR A 166 -2.40 31.52 11.64
CA THR A 166 -1.74 31.13 10.40
C THR A 166 -0.50 31.98 10.23
N VAL A 167 0.66 31.35 10.12
CA VAL A 167 1.92 32.02 9.75
C VAL A 167 2.33 31.50 8.38
N ALA A 168 2.60 32.41 7.43
CA ALA A 168 3.00 32.07 6.08
C ALA A 168 4.32 32.76 5.73
N MET A 169 5.27 31.97 5.25
CA MET A 169 6.47 32.41 4.56
C MET A 169 6.12 32.64 3.08
N MET A 170 6.57 33.74 2.51
CA MET A 170 6.22 34.16 1.15
C MET A 170 7.45 34.64 0.41
N ASN A 171 7.58 34.25 -0.84
CA ASN A 171 8.43 34.95 -1.77
C ASN A 171 7.64 36.16 -2.31
N ILE A 172 8.09 37.36 -1.96
CA ILE A 172 7.52 38.63 -2.41
C ILE A 172 8.33 39.28 -3.54
N ALA A 173 9.40 38.62 -4.00
CA ALA A 173 10.07 39.03 -5.22
C ALA A 173 9.11 38.91 -6.41
N ALA A 174 9.23 39.85 -7.33
CA ALA A 174 8.53 39.83 -8.60
C ALA A 174 9.55 39.66 -9.72
N GLN A 175 9.18 38.89 -10.74
CA GLN A 175 9.98 38.81 -11.94
C GLN A 175 9.93 40.15 -12.70
N THR A 176 11.07 40.58 -13.23
CA THR A 176 11.17 41.72 -14.15
C THR A 176 10.51 41.40 -15.50
N GLU A 177 10.08 42.41 -16.26
CA GLU A 177 9.46 42.20 -17.59
C GLU A 177 10.37 41.42 -18.57
N GLU A 178 11.69 41.51 -18.40
CA GLU A 178 12.66 40.68 -19.11
C GLU A 178 12.99 39.43 -18.29
N TYR A 179 12.68 38.25 -18.84
CA TYR A 179 13.06 36.96 -18.26
C TYR A 179 14.56 36.72 -18.42
N GLU A 180 15.31 36.74 -17.32
CA GLU A 180 16.68 36.25 -17.26
C GLU A 180 16.76 35.01 -16.36
N ARG A 181 17.15 33.87 -16.94
CA ARG A 181 17.19 32.58 -16.20
C ARG A 181 18.08 32.64 -14.96
N VAL A 182 19.22 33.31 -15.01
CA VAL A 182 20.11 33.41 -13.84
C VAL A 182 19.45 34.20 -12.72
N HIS A 183 18.91 35.38 -13.03
CA HIS A 183 18.22 36.21 -12.06
C HIS A 183 17.03 35.47 -11.45
N TYR A 184 16.28 34.72 -12.25
CA TYR A 184 15.17 33.87 -11.79
C TYR A 184 15.58 32.90 -10.68
N GLU A 185 16.72 32.23 -10.82
CA GLU A 185 17.25 31.34 -9.78
C GLU A 185 17.63 32.10 -8.50
N GLU A 186 18.20 33.30 -8.64
CA GLU A 186 18.66 34.13 -7.52
C GLU A 186 17.50 34.66 -6.67
N ILE A 187 16.34 34.90 -7.28
CA ILE A 187 15.13 35.37 -6.59
C ILE A 187 14.21 34.23 -6.14
N CYS A 188 14.56 32.96 -6.39
CA CYS A 188 13.87 31.81 -5.81
C CYS A 188 14.38 31.54 -4.38
N LEU A 189 13.48 31.14 -3.48
CA LEU A 189 13.83 30.75 -2.12
C LEU A 189 13.80 29.21 -2.02
N PHE A 190 14.94 28.59 -1.79
CA PHE A 190 15.08 27.13 -1.71
C PHE A 190 15.12 26.66 -0.26
N GLN A 191 14.89 25.36 -0.04
CA GLN A 191 14.94 24.72 1.29
C GLN A 191 14.17 25.50 2.36
N CYS A 192 13.03 26.06 1.97
CA CYS A 192 12.24 26.93 2.84
C CYS A 192 11.79 26.14 4.07
N SER A 193 12.02 26.69 5.26
CA SER A 193 11.58 26.10 6.52
C SER A 193 10.94 27.18 7.37
N LEU A 194 9.78 26.86 7.92
CA LEU A 194 9.05 27.67 8.88
C LEU A 194 8.90 26.86 10.17
N GLU A 195 9.43 27.36 11.26
CA GLU A 195 9.29 26.78 12.60
C GLU A 195 8.67 27.81 13.54
N ILE A 196 7.67 27.37 14.31
CA ILE A 196 6.97 28.17 15.31
C ILE A 196 7.12 27.50 16.66
N THR A 197 7.57 28.27 17.65
CA THR A 197 7.56 27.89 19.07
C THR A 197 6.69 28.86 19.86
N THR A 198 6.23 28.46 21.04
CA THR A 198 5.43 29.33 21.90
C THR A 198 6.30 30.16 22.85
N GLY A 199 5.83 31.37 23.18
CA GLY A 199 6.40 32.18 24.26
C GLY A 199 5.87 31.74 25.64
N GLU A 200 6.30 32.45 26.69
CA GLU A 200 5.78 32.23 28.05
C GLU A 200 4.25 32.33 28.10
N ASP A 201 3.61 31.48 28.91
CA ASP A 201 2.16 31.37 29.11
C ASP A 201 1.32 31.03 27.86
N THR A 202 1.94 30.60 26.76
CA THR A 202 1.25 30.18 25.53
C THR A 202 1.49 28.70 25.26
N VAL A 203 0.42 27.95 24.99
CA VAL A 203 0.50 26.52 24.68
C VAL A 203 -0.17 26.21 23.34
N LEU A 204 0.44 25.30 22.58
CA LEU A 204 -0.17 24.71 21.39
C LEU A 204 -1.19 23.66 21.82
N ILE A 205 -2.40 23.73 21.26
CA ILE A 205 -3.47 22.79 21.55
C ILE A 205 -3.93 22.06 20.30
N PRO A 206 -4.52 20.86 20.42
CA PRO A 206 -5.07 20.14 19.28
C PRO A 206 -6.11 20.98 18.55
N ARG A 207 -5.98 21.03 17.23
CA ARG A 207 -7.02 21.51 16.33
C ARG A 207 -8.15 20.48 16.35
N PRO A 208 -9.40 20.86 16.62
CA PRO A 208 -10.50 19.94 16.40
C PRO A 208 -10.60 19.62 14.90
N LEU A 209 -10.57 18.34 14.57
CA LEU A 209 -10.94 17.86 13.24
C LEU A 209 -12.31 18.45 12.90
N LYS A 210 -12.43 19.15 11.76
CA LYS A 210 -13.66 19.89 11.40
C LYS A 210 -14.91 19.07 11.72
N ALA A 211 -15.68 19.55 12.69
CA ALA A 211 -16.93 18.97 13.14
C ALA A 211 -18.02 19.23 12.09
N SER A 212 -17.99 18.45 11.02
CA SER A 212 -19.13 18.16 10.16
C SER A 212 -18.75 16.97 9.29
N ALA A 213 -18.70 15.78 9.90
CA ALA A 213 -18.64 14.54 9.15
C ALA A 213 -19.99 14.37 8.42
N ILE A 214 -20.05 14.83 7.17
CA ILE A 214 -21.29 14.78 6.38
C ILE A 214 -21.55 13.33 5.95
N ASP A 215 -20.48 12.60 5.63
CA ASP A 215 -20.51 11.23 5.14
C ASP A 215 -20.08 10.19 6.19
N GLU A 216 -20.33 8.92 5.90
CA GLU A 216 -20.01 7.77 6.77
C GLU A 216 -18.50 7.62 6.98
N ASP A 217 -17.67 7.81 5.96
CA ASP A 217 -16.22 7.57 6.04
C ASP A 217 -15.56 8.56 7.00
N THR A 218 -15.99 9.83 6.97
CA THR A 218 -15.52 10.83 7.92
C THR A 218 -15.91 10.49 9.37
N LYS A 219 -17.10 9.90 9.59
CA LYS A 219 -17.52 9.44 10.93
C LYS A 219 -16.70 8.24 11.41
N MET A 220 -16.44 7.28 10.51
CA MET A 220 -15.56 6.14 10.79
C MET A 220 -14.16 6.60 11.16
N ALA A 221 -13.58 7.49 10.37
CA ALA A 221 -12.24 8.05 10.61
C ALA A 221 -12.20 8.81 11.94
N SER A 222 -13.20 9.65 12.24
CA SER A 222 -13.29 10.35 13.52
C SER A 222 -13.27 9.39 14.71
N LEU A 223 -13.98 8.26 14.65
CA LEU A 223 -13.95 7.25 15.70
C LEU A 223 -12.60 6.51 15.78
N ILE A 224 -12.03 6.08 14.65
CA ILE A 224 -10.76 5.34 14.57
C ILE A 224 -9.61 6.20 15.10
N TYR A 225 -9.58 7.47 14.74
CA TYR A 225 -8.51 8.42 15.04
C TYR A 225 -8.85 9.38 16.20
N ARG A 226 -9.87 9.09 17.01
CA ARG A 226 -10.33 9.96 18.12
C ARG A 226 -9.25 10.35 19.14
N ASN A 227 -8.21 9.53 19.27
CA ASN A 227 -7.08 9.77 20.18
C ASN A 227 -5.84 10.31 19.45
N VAL A 228 -5.97 10.64 18.16
CA VAL A 228 -4.91 11.24 17.35
C VAL A 228 -5.18 12.73 17.26
N ASN A 229 -4.30 13.51 17.88
CA ASN A 229 -4.39 14.96 17.89
C ASN A 229 -3.62 15.54 16.70
N GLU A 230 -4.25 16.47 15.98
CA GLU A 230 -3.62 17.27 14.94
C GLU A 230 -3.29 18.66 15.52
N TYR A 231 -2.03 19.07 15.52
CA TYR A 231 -1.62 20.35 16.14
C TYR A 231 -1.40 21.47 15.12
N ALA A 232 -1.05 21.11 13.88
CA ALA A 232 -0.87 22.05 12.79
C ALA A 232 -1.27 21.43 11.46
N VAL A 233 -1.71 22.28 10.53
CA VAL A 233 -1.88 21.94 9.11
C VAL A 233 -0.98 22.84 8.27
N GLY A 234 -0.36 22.25 7.25
CA GLY A 234 0.43 22.99 6.27
C GLY A 234 -0.44 23.48 5.11
N HIS A 235 -0.10 24.66 4.58
CA HIS A 235 -0.63 25.21 3.34
C HIS A 235 0.53 25.25 2.35
N THR A 236 0.35 24.64 1.18
CA THR A 236 1.40 24.44 0.13
C THR A 236 2.67 23.74 0.60
N CYS A 237 2.75 23.34 1.88
CA CYS A 237 3.71 22.45 2.50
C CYS A 237 2.97 21.48 3.45
N SER A 238 3.67 20.50 4.03
CA SER A 238 3.14 19.69 5.13
C SER A 238 3.54 20.27 6.48
N ALA A 239 2.89 19.83 7.56
CA ALA A 239 3.22 20.21 8.93
C ALA A 239 3.78 19.02 9.72
N ALA A 240 4.71 19.30 10.62
CA ALA A 240 5.25 18.40 11.63
C ALA A 240 5.27 19.12 12.99
N TRP A 241 5.42 18.39 14.07
CA TRP A 241 5.49 18.96 15.41
C TRP A 241 6.36 18.11 16.33
N GLU A 242 7.00 18.77 17.31
CA GLU A 242 7.82 18.12 18.32
C GLU A 242 7.07 18.05 19.65
N GLU A 243 7.09 16.86 20.24
CA GLU A 243 6.48 16.59 21.55
C GLU A 243 7.57 16.34 22.59
N GLN A 244 7.47 17.04 23.72
CA GLN A 244 8.33 16.85 24.87
C GLN A 244 7.45 16.81 26.13
N ASP A 245 7.62 15.78 26.97
CA ASP A 245 6.86 15.60 28.21
C ASP A 245 5.33 15.74 28.05
N GLY A 246 4.78 15.22 26.95
CA GLY A 246 3.34 15.24 26.65
C GLY A 246 2.81 16.57 26.11
N HIS A 247 3.69 17.54 25.86
CA HIS A 247 3.32 18.86 25.34
C HIS A 247 4.01 19.12 24.00
N ILE A 248 3.31 19.79 23.09
CA ILE A 248 3.90 20.20 21.81
C ILE A 248 4.69 21.49 22.02
N THR A 249 5.99 21.42 21.74
CA THR A 249 6.93 22.54 21.93
C THR A 249 7.10 23.37 20.66
N SER A 250 6.93 22.75 19.49
CA SER A 250 7.09 23.41 18.20
C SER A 250 6.20 22.81 17.12
N VAL A 251 5.82 23.63 16.15
CA VAL A 251 5.22 23.20 14.86
C VAL A 251 6.11 23.69 13.72
N LYS A 252 6.33 22.85 12.72
CA LYS A 252 7.31 23.07 11.65
C LYS A 252 6.75 22.70 10.29
N SER A 253 7.17 23.39 9.24
CA SER A 253 6.90 22.97 7.88
C SER A 253 7.79 21.78 7.50
N THR A 254 7.27 20.88 6.68
CA THR A 254 8.07 19.83 6.06
C THR A 254 7.64 19.63 4.60
N TRP A 255 8.61 19.40 3.73
CA TRP A 255 8.40 19.16 2.31
C TRP A 255 8.48 17.68 1.94
N LEU A 256 8.99 16.87 2.85
CA LEU A 256 9.06 15.42 2.72
C LEU A 256 8.56 14.77 4.02
N PRO A 257 7.23 14.78 4.27
CA PRO A 257 6.68 14.19 5.47
C PRO A 257 7.05 12.69 5.53
N SER A 258 7.49 12.23 6.71
CA SER A 258 7.82 10.83 6.93
C SER A 258 7.16 10.31 8.20
N PHE A 259 6.73 9.05 8.14
CA PHE A 259 6.09 8.39 9.28
C PHE A 259 6.55 6.93 9.38
N THR A 260 6.75 6.45 10.60
CA THR A 260 7.05 5.03 10.83
C THR A 260 5.75 4.26 10.99
N VAL A 261 5.38 3.50 9.95
CA VAL A 261 4.26 2.54 10.03
C VAL A 261 4.72 1.28 10.73
N LYS A 262 4.05 0.90 11.82
CA LYS A 262 4.35 -0.34 12.55
C LYS A 262 3.95 -1.56 11.71
N SER A 263 4.79 -2.59 11.68
CA SER A 263 4.47 -3.86 11.02
C SER A 263 3.41 -4.63 11.82
N MET A 264 2.60 -5.43 11.13
CA MET A 264 1.62 -6.32 11.77
C MET A 264 2.31 -7.52 12.41
N SER A 265 1.96 -7.82 13.66
CA SER A 265 2.43 -9.02 14.35
C SER A 265 1.57 -10.23 13.99
N SER A 266 2.20 -11.35 13.62
CA SER A 266 1.50 -12.64 13.45
C SER A 266 1.01 -13.23 14.77
N SER A 267 1.53 -12.79 15.92
CA SER A 267 1.11 -13.26 17.25
C SER A 267 -0.22 -12.67 17.73
N GLY A 268 -0.79 -11.71 16.99
CA GLY A 268 -2.12 -11.16 17.25
C GLY A 268 -2.33 -10.55 18.63
N ILE A 269 -3.60 -10.43 19.02
CA ILE A 269 -4.03 -10.01 20.36
C ILE A 269 -4.08 -11.21 21.32
N ARG A 270 -4.11 -10.95 22.64
CA ARG A 270 -3.99 -11.97 23.68
C ARG A 270 -5.05 -13.06 23.57
N GLU A 271 -6.26 -12.67 23.22
CA GLU A 271 -7.46 -13.50 23.08
C GLU A 271 -7.25 -14.60 22.03
N PHE A 272 -6.58 -14.28 20.92
CA PHE A 272 -6.30 -15.23 19.84
C PHE A 272 -5.07 -16.11 20.06
N LYS A 273 -4.26 -15.86 21.11
CA LYS A 273 -3.09 -16.71 21.43
C LYS A 273 -3.49 -18.12 21.85
N ILE A 274 -4.70 -18.30 22.37
CA ILE A 274 -5.22 -19.60 22.82
C ILE A 274 -5.34 -20.57 21.63
N ILE A 275 -5.80 -20.07 20.48
CA ILE A 275 -6.02 -20.87 19.25
C ILE A 275 -4.69 -21.41 18.68
N GLY A 276 -3.60 -20.66 18.82
CA GLY A 276 -2.29 -21.04 18.25
C GLY A 276 -1.48 -22.04 19.09
N ASN A 277 -1.83 -22.22 20.37
CA ASN A 277 -1.05 -23.01 21.33
C ASN A 277 -1.72 -24.31 21.78
N ASP A 278 -2.95 -24.58 21.32
CA ASP A 278 -3.65 -25.82 21.62
C ASP A 278 -3.01 -26.99 20.85
N GLN A 279 -2.31 -27.86 21.57
CA GLN A 279 -1.67 -29.05 20.99
C GLN A 279 -2.68 -30.15 20.66
N GLU A 280 -3.84 -30.17 21.30
CA GLU A 280 -4.89 -31.17 21.04
C GLU A 280 -5.74 -30.77 19.83
N THR A 281 -6.02 -29.47 19.68
CA THR A 281 -6.84 -28.92 18.58
C THR A 281 -6.13 -27.75 17.87
N PRO A 282 -5.05 -27.99 17.11
CA PRO A 282 -4.33 -26.95 16.37
C PRO A 282 -5.13 -26.52 15.13
N VAL A 283 -6.28 -25.86 15.32
CA VAL A 283 -7.26 -25.53 14.26
C VAL A 283 -6.69 -24.64 13.16
N LEU A 284 -5.60 -23.90 13.41
CA LEU A 284 -4.93 -23.10 12.38
C LEU A 284 -3.98 -23.94 11.51
N SER A 285 -3.66 -25.18 11.89
CA SER A 285 -2.78 -26.06 11.14
C SER A 285 -3.50 -26.65 9.93
N THR A 286 -2.97 -26.39 8.73
CA THR A 286 -3.46 -27.04 7.49
C THR A 286 -3.38 -28.57 7.56
N SER A 287 -2.39 -29.11 8.27
CA SER A 287 -2.27 -30.56 8.48
C SER A 287 -3.45 -31.11 9.27
N TRP A 288 -3.78 -30.46 10.40
CA TRP A 288 -4.93 -30.85 11.23
C TRP A 288 -6.25 -30.63 10.49
N LEU A 289 -6.45 -29.47 9.87
CA LEU A 289 -7.66 -29.16 9.10
C LEU A 289 -7.90 -30.11 7.92
N SER A 290 -6.84 -30.72 7.35
CA SER A 290 -6.99 -31.70 6.28
C SER A 290 -7.41 -33.09 6.78
N THR A 291 -7.12 -33.42 8.05
CA THR A 291 -7.29 -34.77 8.61
C THR A 291 -8.46 -34.88 9.59
N ALA A 292 -8.73 -33.83 10.37
CA ALA A 292 -9.91 -33.70 11.22
C ALA A 292 -11.20 -33.79 10.39
N ASN A 293 -12.25 -34.35 10.98
CA ASN A 293 -13.54 -34.60 10.31
C ASN A 293 -14.71 -34.54 11.29
N GLY A 294 -15.92 -34.40 10.76
CA GLY A 294 -17.15 -34.42 11.55
C GLY A 294 -17.10 -33.50 12.77
N THR A 295 -17.47 -34.03 13.94
CA THR A 295 -17.64 -33.25 15.17
C THR A 295 -16.35 -32.59 15.67
N SER A 296 -15.18 -33.22 15.50
CA SER A 296 -13.91 -32.64 15.97
C SER A 296 -13.48 -31.45 15.11
N LEU A 297 -13.66 -31.55 13.80
CA LEU A 297 -13.42 -30.44 12.87
C LEU A 297 -14.34 -29.26 13.19
N VAL A 298 -15.64 -29.52 13.34
CA VAL A 298 -16.65 -28.49 13.63
C VAL A 298 -16.36 -27.81 14.97
N ALA A 299 -16.06 -28.59 16.02
CA ALA A 299 -15.72 -28.05 17.33
C ALA A 299 -14.48 -27.14 17.27
N GLY A 300 -13.42 -27.57 16.57
CA GLY A 300 -12.23 -26.74 16.37
C GLY A 300 -12.54 -25.44 15.62
N LEU A 301 -13.25 -25.51 14.49
CA LEU A 301 -13.60 -24.33 13.71
C LEU A 301 -14.44 -23.30 14.48
N ARG A 302 -15.31 -23.75 15.40
CA ARG A 302 -16.14 -22.87 16.26
C ARG A 302 -15.33 -22.06 17.25
N LEU A 303 -14.09 -22.44 17.57
CA LEU A 303 -13.23 -21.68 18.48
C LEU A 303 -12.94 -20.26 17.95
N LEU A 304 -12.72 -20.14 16.64
CA LEU A 304 -12.36 -18.87 16.01
C LEU A 304 -13.47 -17.79 16.12
N PRO A 305 -14.72 -18.02 15.67
CA PRO A 305 -15.80 -17.06 15.85
C PRO A 305 -16.15 -16.85 17.33
N SER A 306 -16.00 -17.85 18.19
CA SER A 306 -16.27 -17.69 19.64
C SER A 306 -15.33 -16.69 20.29
N ILE A 307 -14.02 -16.81 20.02
CA ILE A 307 -13.01 -15.87 20.53
C ILE A 307 -13.18 -14.48 19.90
N TYR A 308 -13.58 -14.41 18.63
CA TYR A 308 -13.89 -13.14 17.98
C TYR A 308 -15.08 -12.42 18.65
N LEU A 309 -16.13 -13.14 19.03
CA LEU A 309 -17.28 -12.59 19.76
C LEU A 309 -16.91 -12.16 21.19
N GLU A 310 -16.08 -12.93 21.90
CA GLU A 310 -15.57 -12.53 23.22
C GLU A 310 -14.76 -11.23 23.15
N TRP A 311 -13.89 -11.11 22.15
CA TRP A 311 -13.15 -9.86 21.89
C TRP A 311 -14.09 -8.70 21.58
N LEU A 312 -15.14 -8.93 20.80
CA LEU A 312 -16.13 -7.93 20.42
C LEU A 312 -16.90 -7.42 21.65
N ASP A 313 -17.31 -8.31 22.55
CA ASP A 313 -17.94 -7.93 23.81
C ASP A 313 -17.00 -7.08 24.68
N GLY A 314 -15.70 -7.41 24.69
CA GLY A 314 -14.67 -6.59 25.31
C GLY A 314 -14.53 -5.19 24.69
N GLN A 315 -14.81 -5.00 23.39
CA GLN A 315 -14.83 -3.68 22.75
C GLN A 315 -16.09 -2.88 23.10
N LYS A 316 -17.27 -3.54 23.18
CA LYS A 316 -18.53 -2.89 23.57
C LYS A 316 -18.43 -2.22 24.94
N LEU A 317 -17.70 -2.83 25.87
CA LEU A 317 -17.45 -2.27 27.21
C LEU A 317 -16.60 -0.99 27.22
N LYS A 318 -15.85 -0.70 26.14
CA LYS A 318 -14.94 0.46 26.04
C LYS A 318 -15.57 1.69 25.38
N THR A 319 -16.90 1.77 25.39
CA THR A 319 -17.67 2.84 24.71
C THR A 319 -18.19 3.92 25.65
N SER A 320 -17.93 3.82 26.96
CA SER A 320 -18.44 4.77 27.97
C SER A 320 -18.07 6.22 27.65
N ASP A 321 -16.82 6.43 27.25
CA ASP A 321 -16.19 7.76 27.12
C ASP A 321 -16.40 8.40 25.73
N LEU A 322 -17.11 7.70 24.84
CA LEU A 322 -17.43 8.19 23.50
C LEU A 322 -18.60 9.20 23.55
N ASP A 323 -18.57 10.19 22.67
CA ASP A 323 -19.72 11.07 22.44
C ASP A 323 -20.87 10.33 21.74
N SER A 324 -22.03 11.00 21.56
CA SER A 324 -23.21 10.38 20.96
C SER A 324 -23.00 9.92 19.51
N ASP A 325 -22.26 10.68 18.70
CA ASP A 325 -22.05 10.37 17.30
C ASP A 325 -21.05 9.23 17.14
N GLN A 326 -20.00 9.24 17.95
CA GLN A 326 -19.04 8.15 18.07
C GLN A 326 -19.69 6.86 18.57
N LYS A 327 -20.61 6.92 19.53
CA LYS A 327 -21.40 5.76 20.00
C LYS A 327 -22.27 5.19 18.90
N ASN A 328 -22.96 6.04 18.14
CA ASN A 328 -23.78 5.60 17.01
C ASN A 328 -22.92 4.90 15.93
N GLN A 329 -21.75 5.46 15.62
CA GLN A 329 -20.83 4.84 14.66
C GLN A 329 -20.25 3.53 15.19
N ALA A 330 -19.91 3.46 16.48
CA ALA A 330 -19.42 2.24 17.11
C ALA A 330 -20.45 1.10 17.04
N ASN A 331 -21.74 1.40 17.26
CA ASN A 331 -22.82 0.41 17.14
C ASN A 331 -22.91 -0.18 15.73
N LYS A 332 -22.78 0.62 14.67
CA LYS A 332 -22.73 0.11 13.29
C LYS A 332 -21.54 -0.82 13.05
N HIS A 333 -20.37 -0.50 13.63
CA HIS A 333 -19.20 -1.38 13.55
C HIS A 333 -19.43 -2.70 14.30
N PHE A 334 -20.12 -2.67 15.45
CA PHE A 334 -20.48 -3.87 16.19
C PHE A 334 -21.46 -4.75 15.41
N GLU A 335 -22.52 -4.17 14.83
CA GLU A 335 -23.46 -4.91 13.96
C GLU A 335 -22.74 -5.57 12.78
N SER A 336 -21.80 -4.85 12.16
CA SER A 336 -20.98 -5.40 11.06
C SER A 336 -20.08 -6.55 11.53
N ALA A 337 -19.47 -6.44 12.72
CA ALA A 337 -18.66 -7.49 13.32
C ALA A 337 -19.50 -8.73 13.66
N GLU A 338 -20.70 -8.54 14.21
CA GLU A 338 -21.64 -9.64 14.49
C GLU A 338 -22.08 -10.35 13.20
N LEU A 339 -22.36 -9.59 12.13
CA LEU A 339 -22.66 -10.15 10.82
C LEU A 339 -21.51 -11.03 10.30
N VAL A 340 -20.27 -10.57 10.42
CA VAL A 340 -19.06 -11.34 10.05
C VAL A 340 -18.98 -12.64 10.86
N ALA A 341 -19.22 -12.58 12.17
CA ALA A 341 -19.24 -13.77 13.03
C ALA A 341 -20.32 -14.77 12.61
N ASN A 342 -21.54 -14.27 12.33
CA ASN A 342 -22.68 -15.08 11.90
C ASN A 342 -22.43 -15.77 10.56
N ARG A 343 -21.81 -15.07 9.60
CA ARG A 343 -21.42 -15.66 8.30
C ARG A 343 -20.37 -16.77 8.46
N MET A 344 -19.37 -16.58 9.33
CA MET A 344 -18.42 -17.66 9.66
C MET A 344 -19.14 -18.88 10.26
N LEU A 345 -20.07 -18.66 11.18
CA LEU A 345 -20.86 -19.72 11.80
C LEU A 345 -21.77 -20.44 10.79
N GLY A 346 -22.33 -19.71 9.82
CA GLY A 346 -23.11 -20.26 8.71
C GLY A 346 -22.31 -21.24 7.86
N SER A 347 -21.10 -20.86 7.43
CA SER A 347 -20.17 -21.76 6.74
C SER A 347 -19.76 -22.98 7.57
N ILE A 348 -19.54 -22.82 8.88
CA ILE A 348 -19.22 -23.96 9.77
C ILE A 348 -20.42 -24.92 9.85
N LYS A 349 -21.64 -24.41 9.96
CA LYS A 349 -22.86 -25.22 9.92
C LYS A 349 -23.00 -25.94 8.57
N LEU A 350 -22.65 -25.28 7.48
CA LEU A 350 -22.65 -25.90 6.16
C LEU A 350 -21.64 -27.05 6.08
N ILE A 351 -20.41 -26.85 6.56
CA ILE A 351 -19.38 -27.90 6.68
C ILE A 351 -19.89 -29.08 7.52
N GLU A 352 -20.62 -28.83 8.62
CA GLU A 352 -21.20 -29.88 9.46
C GLU A 352 -22.30 -30.69 8.75
N SER A 353 -23.10 -30.04 7.91
CA SER A 353 -24.30 -30.64 7.32
C SER A 353 -24.11 -31.26 5.92
N ASP A 354 -23.10 -30.81 5.17
CA ASP A 354 -22.87 -31.23 3.79
C ASP A 354 -21.49 -31.94 3.65
N PRO A 355 -21.48 -33.27 3.46
CA PRO A 355 -20.25 -34.05 3.30
C PRO A 355 -19.36 -33.60 2.13
N VAL A 356 -19.95 -33.05 1.05
CA VAL A 356 -19.20 -32.54 -0.10
C VAL A 356 -18.47 -31.27 0.27
N VAL A 357 -19.10 -30.40 1.05
CA VAL A 357 -18.49 -29.16 1.56
C VAL A 357 -17.37 -29.50 2.54
N GLU A 358 -17.59 -30.42 3.48
CA GLU A 358 -16.55 -30.88 4.40
C GLU A 358 -15.33 -31.46 3.65
N ALA A 359 -15.58 -32.38 2.71
CA ALA A 359 -14.52 -33.01 1.91
C ALA A 359 -13.72 -31.97 1.11
N SER A 360 -14.41 -31.01 0.49
CA SER A 360 -13.78 -29.95 -0.31
C SER A 360 -12.93 -29.02 0.57
N PHE A 361 -13.41 -28.70 1.78
CA PHE A 361 -12.67 -27.88 2.75
C PHE A 361 -11.39 -28.57 3.22
N ARG A 362 -11.47 -29.87 3.53
CA ARG A 362 -10.33 -30.68 3.96
C ARG A 362 -9.29 -30.84 2.84
N LEU A 363 -9.73 -31.08 1.61
CA LEU A 363 -8.85 -31.15 0.43
C LEU A 363 -8.18 -29.81 0.11
N ALA A 364 -8.90 -28.68 0.25
CA ALA A 364 -8.32 -27.36 0.08
C ALA A 364 -7.17 -27.10 1.06
N ASN A 365 -7.36 -27.46 2.34
CA ASN A 365 -6.30 -27.37 3.34
C ASN A 365 -5.12 -28.28 3.03
N LYS A 366 -5.37 -29.51 2.54
CA LYS A 366 -4.31 -30.42 2.08
C LYS A 366 -3.53 -29.82 0.90
N ALA A 367 -4.22 -29.20 -0.06
CA ALA A 367 -3.60 -28.58 -1.23
C ALA A 367 -2.70 -27.40 -0.82
N ILE A 368 -3.14 -26.55 0.11
CA ILE A 368 -2.34 -25.45 0.65
C ILE A 368 -1.10 -25.98 1.41
N MET A 369 -1.26 -27.06 2.18
CA MET A 369 -0.13 -27.70 2.86
C MET A 369 0.92 -28.22 1.86
N LEU A 370 0.49 -28.95 0.83
CA LEU A 370 1.38 -29.45 -0.24
C LEU A 370 2.07 -28.30 -0.97
N GLN A 371 1.32 -27.26 -1.35
CA GLN A 371 1.85 -26.05 -1.98
C GLN A 371 2.95 -25.40 -1.12
N ARG A 372 2.76 -25.35 0.21
CA ARG A 372 3.77 -24.81 1.15
C ARG A 372 5.02 -25.67 1.20
N GLN A 373 4.86 -26.99 1.34
CA GLN A 373 5.97 -27.95 1.39
C GLN A 373 6.83 -27.85 0.13
N TRP A 374 6.20 -27.86 -1.04
CA TRP A 374 6.88 -27.75 -2.33
C TRP A 374 7.56 -26.40 -2.56
N PHE A 375 6.91 -25.30 -2.16
CA PHE A 375 7.47 -23.97 -2.31
C PHE A 375 8.71 -23.73 -1.44
N ILE A 376 8.81 -24.40 -0.29
CA ILE A 376 9.99 -24.32 0.59
C ILE A 376 11.03 -25.40 0.24
N GLY A 377 10.58 -26.55 -0.27
CA GLY A 377 11.42 -27.73 -0.45
C GLY A 377 11.62 -28.50 0.85
N ASP A 378 10.63 -28.49 1.74
CA ASP A 378 10.66 -29.16 3.05
C ASP A 378 9.32 -29.85 3.32
N GLU A 379 9.34 -31.18 3.47
CA GLU A 379 8.14 -31.99 3.74
C GLU A 379 7.56 -31.73 5.14
N ASP A 380 8.35 -31.28 6.10
CA ASP A 380 7.88 -30.97 7.45
C ASP A 380 7.27 -29.56 7.55
N SER A 381 7.44 -28.75 6.51
CA SER A 381 6.93 -27.37 6.49
C SER A 381 5.42 -27.31 6.32
N ILE A 382 4.70 -27.19 7.44
CA ILE A 382 3.25 -27.01 7.48
C ILE A 382 2.87 -25.52 7.45
N LEU A 383 1.82 -25.18 6.70
CA LEU A 383 1.24 -23.84 6.79
C LEU A 383 0.31 -23.76 8.01
N VAL A 384 0.59 -22.83 8.90
CA VAL A 384 -0.31 -22.41 9.98
C VAL A 384 -0.98 -21.13 9.55
N TRP A 385 -2.31 -21.17 9.42
CA TRP A 385 -3.12 -20.01 9.10
C TRP A 385 -2.95 -18.93 10.18
N ARG A 386 -2.83 -17.68 9.74
CA ARG A 386 -3.16 -16.54 10.60
C ARG A 386 -4.67 -16.53 10.81
N PRO A 387 -5.17 -16.17 12.01
CA PRO A 387 -6.61 -16.20 12.30
C PRO A 387 -7.48 -15.52 11.23
N PHE A 388 -7.06 -14.35 10.73
CA PHE A 388 -7.81 -13.62 9.71
C PHE A 388 -7.91 -14.38 8.36
N GLN A 389 -6.91 -15.20 8.00
CA GLN A 389 -6.90 -15.94 6.75
C GLN A 389 -7.97 -17.03 6.78
N LEU A 390 -8.03 -17.80 7.87
CA LEU A 390 -9.06 -18.81 8.09
C LEU A 390 -10.44 -18.16 8.26
N ALA A 391 -10.53 -17.05 9.00
CA ALA A 391 -11.77 -16.29 9.15
C ALA A 391 -12.31 -15.82 7.79
N PHE A 392 -11.45 -15.32 6.89
CA PHE A 392 -11.86 -14.90 5.55
C PHE A 392 -12.37 -16.08 4.70
N ILE A 393 -11.72 -17.25 4.80
CA ILE A 393 -12.21 -18.46 4.13
C ILE A 393 -13.61 -18.81 4.64
N LEU A 394 -13.79 -18.86 5.97
CA LEU A 394 -15.08 -19.19 6.59
C LEU A 394 -16.15 -18.11 6.32
N LEU A 395 -15.79 -16.84 6.24
CA LEU A 395 -16.71 -15.74 5.94
C LEU A 395 -17.36 -15.89 4.55
N SER A 396 -16.58 -16.33 3.56
CA SER A 396 -17.01 -16.34 2.15
C SER A 396 -17.51 -17.70 1.65
N LEU A 397 -17.29 -18.79 2.40
CA LEU A 397 -17.54 -20.15 1.92
C LEU A 397 -19.03 -20.40 1.59
N GLU A 398 -19.96 -20.08 2.48
CA GLU A 398 -21.39 -20.34 2.27
C GLU A 398 -21.95 -19.61 1.03
N SER A 399 -21.66 -18.31 0.89
CA SER A 399 -22.11 -17.53 -0.27
C SER A 399 -21.45 -17.93 -1.58
N LEU A 400 -20.31 -18.63 -1.52
CA LEU A 400 -19.60 -19.13 -2.69
C LEU A 400 -20.29 -20.35 -3.31
N VAL A 401 -20.90 -21.21 -2.48
CA VAL A 401 -21.47 -22.50 -2.92
C VAL A 401 -22.99 -22.54 -2.95
N ASN A 402 -23.65 -21.59 -2.28
CA ASN A 402 -25.10 -21.41 -2.31
C ASN A 402 -25.49 -20.22 -3.21
N PRO A 403 -25.99 -20.47 -4.44
CA PRO A 403 -26.38 -19.41 -5.37
C PRO A 403 -27.52 -18.50 -4.88
N SER A 404 -28.32 -18.98 -3.93
CA SER A 404 -29.47 -18.25 -3.36
C SER A 404 -29.12 -17.49 -2.08
N HIS A 405 -27.88 -17.57 -1.60
CA HIS A 405 -27.47 -16.88 -0.37
C HIS A 405 -27.58 -15.35 -0.54
N PRO A 406 -28.10 -14.60 0.46
CA PRO A 406 -28.21 -13.14 0.37
C PRO A 406 -26.87 -12.45 0.06
N ASP A 407 -25.79 -12.92 0.68
CA ASP A 407 -24.44 -12.39 0.45
C ASP A 407 -23.80 -12.81 -0.88
N ARG A 408 -24.51 -13.54 -1.76
CA ARG A 408 -24.00 -13.87 -3.11
C ARG A 408 -23.73 -12.61 -3.95
N LYS A 409 -24.41 -11.51 -3.62
CA LYS A 409 -24.27 -10.19 -4.25
C LYS A 409 -23.24 -9.30 -3.54
N THR A 410 -22.61 -9.78 -2.46
CA THR A 410 -21.65 -9.02 -1.65
C THR A 410 -20.23 -9.25 -2.17
N ALA A 411 -19.45 -8.17 -2.31
CA ALA A 411 -18.03 -8.25 -2.61
C ALA A 411 -17.22 -8.17 -1.30
N ASP A 412 -16.70 -9.31 -0.83
CA ASP A 412 -15.88 -9.36 0.38
C ASP A 412 -14.47 -8.81 0.13
N LEU A 413 -14.08 -7.77 0.87
CA LEU A 413 -12.77 -7.13 0.75
C LEU A 413 -11.81 -7.61 1.85
N LEU A 414 -10.76 -8.34 1.47
CA LEU A 414 -9.66 -8.70 2.39
C LEU A 414 -8.66 -7.54 2.52
N TRP A 415 -8.95 -6.60 3.42
CA TRP A 415 -8.08 -5.46 3.67
C TRP A 415 -7.04 -5.75 4.77
N PHE A 416 -5.78 -5.90 4.36
CA PHE A 416 -4.66 -6.15 5.27
C PHE A 416 -3.36 -5.57 4.69
N PRO A 417 -2.39 -5.12 5.50
CA PRO A 417 -1.12 -4.60 5.00
C PRO A 417 -0.36 -5.53 4.05
N THR A 418 0.49 -4.96 3.19
CA THR A 418 1.40 -5.71 2.31
C THR A 418 2.34 -6.59 3.14
N GLY A 419 2.72 -7.76 2.60
CA GLY A 419 3.49 -8.76 3.35
C GLY A 419 2.72 -9.50 4.46
N GLY A 420 1.44 -9.18 4.69
CA GLY A 420 0.65 -9.78 5.75
C GLY A 420 0.08 -11.17 5.49
N GLY A 421 0.32 -11.78 4.32
CA GLY A 421 -0.18 -13.12 3.96
C GLY A 421 -1.59 -13.15 3.36
N LYS A 422 -2.02 -12.11 2.63
CA LYS A 422 -3.37 -12.12 2.01
C LYS A 422 -3.53 -13.27 1.01
N THR A 423 -2.44 -13.57 0.30
CA THR A 423 -2.42 -14.50 -0.83
C THR A 423 -2.94 -15.89 -0.51
N GLU A 424 -2.51 -16.43 0.62
CA GLU A 424 -2.85 -17.78 1.01
C GLU A 424 -4.36 -17.94 1.27
N SER A 425 -5.06 -16.88 1.73
CA SER A 425 -6.50 -16.93 2.03
C SER A 425 -7.35 -17.13 0.76
N TYR A 426 -7.12 -16.32 -0.29
CA TYR A 426 -7.88 -16.47 -1.54
C TYR A 426 -7.45 -17.71 -2.33
N LEU A 427 -6.20 -18.14 -2.22
CA LEU A 427 -5.74 -19.42 -2.77
C LEU A 427 -6.47 -20.61 -2.10
N GLY A 428 -6.67 -20.56 -0.78
CA GLY A 428 -7.47 -21.54 -0.05
C GLY A 428 -8.92 -21.60 -0.53
N LEU A 429 -9.56 -20.44 -0.74
CA LEU A 429 -10.92 -20.36 -1.31
C LEU A 429 -11.00 -20.91 -2.75
N ILE A 430 -10.02 -20.61 -3.59
CA ILE A 430 -9.94 -21.15 -4.96
C ILE A 430 -9.84 -22.68 -4.91
N ALA A 431 -8.94 -23.23 -4.10
CA ALA A 431 -8.79 -24.68 -3.96
C ALA A 431 -10.10 -25.34 -3.50
N PHE A 432 -10.76 -24.76 -2.50
CA PHE A 432 -12.07 -25.22 -2.03
C PHE A 432 -13.10 -25.23 -3.16
N LEU A 433 -13.23 -24.12 -3.90
CA LEU A 433 -14.18 -24.01 -5.01
C LEU A 433 -13.92 -25.04 -6.11
N LEU A 434 -12.65 -25.27 -6.44
CA LEU A 434 -12.24 -26.26 -7.45
C LEU A 434 -12.72 -27.67 -7.07
N PHE A 435 -12.46 -28.11 -5.84
CA PHE A 435 -12.92 -29.42 -5.36
C PHE A 435 -14.44 -29.49 -5.26
N TYR A 436 -15.08 -28.47 -4.69
CA TYR A 436 -16.53 -28.42 -4.55
C TYR A 436 -17.23 -28.57 -5.91
N ARG A 437 -16.83 -27.78 -6.90
CA ARG A 437 -17.40 -27.87 -8.26
C ARG A 437 -17.26 -29.25 -8.87
N ARG A 438 -16.15 -29.95 -8.62
CA ARG A 438 -15.93 -31.31 -9.14
C ARG A 438 -16.78 -32.35 -8.45
N TYR A 439 -16.97 -32.27 -7.14
CA TYR A 439 -17.86 -33.19 -6.45
C TYR A 439 -19.33 -32.96 -6.80
N THR A 440 -19.76 -31.69 -6.90
CA THR A 440 -21.16 -31.34 -7.12
C THR A 440 -21.59 -31.52 -8.57
N TYR A 441 -20.74 -31.17 -9.53
CA TYR A 441 -21.10 -31.11 -10.95
C TYR A 441 -20.26 -32.04 -11.85
N GLY A 442 -19.30 -32.79 -11.29
CA GLY A 442 -18.44 -33.68 -12.07
C GLY A 442 -17.67 -32.97 -13.19
N GLU A 443 -17.85 -33.44 -14.43
CA GLU A 443 -17.26 -32.81 -15.62
C GLU A 443 -17.87 -31.44 -15.94
N GLU A 444 -19.16 -31.23 -15.67
CA GLU A 444 -19.81 -29.92 -15.86
C GLU A 444 -19.27 -28.87 -14.87
N GLY A 445 -18.61 -29.32 -13.79
CA GLY A 445 -17.83 -28.47 -12.89
C GLY A 445 -16.58 -27.84 -13.55
N SER A 446 -16.24 -28.23 -14.78
CA SER A 446 -15.11 -27.72 -15.56
C SER A 446 -15.31 -26.25 -15.95
N GLY A 447 -14.27 -25.68 -16.56
CA GLY A 447 -14.26 -24.28 -17.00
C GLY A 447 -13.59 -23.34 -16.00
N VAL A 448 -13.74 -22.04 -16.25
CA VAL A 448 -13.08 -20.99 -15.45
C VAL A 448 -13.82 -20.84 -14.12
N ALA A 449 -13.18 -21.29 -13.03
CA ALA A 449 -13.73 -21.18 -11.67
C ALA A 449 -13.36 -19.86 -10.97
N ALA A 450 -12.20 -19.28 -11.29
CA ALA A 450 -11.71 -18.06 -10.66
C ALA A 450 -10.88 -17.24 -11.66
N ILE A 451 -10.92 -15.91 -11.51
CA ILE A 451 -10.08 -14.96 -12.25
C ILE A 451 -9.28 -14.15 -11.25
N MET A 452 -7.96 -14.10 -11.44
CA MET A 452 -7.05 -13.32 -10.61
C MET A 452 -6.48 -12.18 -11.45
N ARG A 453 -6.75 -10.93 -11.05
CA ARG A 453 -6.28 -9.73 -11.75
C ARG A 453 -5.28 -8.97 -10.90
N TYR A 454 -4.15 -8.63 -11.48
CA TYR A 454 -3.12 -7.80 -10.86
C TYR A 454 -2.80 -6.61 -11.76
N THR A 455 -2.44 -5.48 -11.16
CA THR A 455 -2.17 -4.22 -11.88
C THR A 455 -0.75 -4.16 -12.44
N LEU A 456 0.22 -4.84 -11.82
CA LEU A 456 1.64 -4.77 -12.18
C LEU A 456 2.13 -6.09 -12.78
N ARG A 457 2.79 -6.02 -13.96
CA ARG A 457 3.30 -7.19 -14.69
C ARG A 457 4.19 -8.10 -13.83
N LEU A 458 5.15 -7.53 -13.10
CA LEU A 458 6.07 -8.29 -12.25
C LEU A 458 5.30 -9.04 -11.14
N LEU A 459 4.31 -8.39 -10.54
CA LEU A 459 3.47 -9.01 -9.51
C LEU A 459 2.64 -10.16 -10.10
N THR A 460 2.10 -10.00 -11.31
CA THR A 460 1.34 -11.05 -12.01
C THR A 460 2.15 -12.33 -12.14
N VAL A 461 3.41 -12.25 -12.58
CA VAL A 461 4.28 -13.44 -12.75
C VAL A 461 4.61 -14.10 -11.40
N GLN A 462 4.91 -13.32 -10.36
CA GLN A 462 5.17 -13.87 -9.02
C GLN A 462 3.94 -14.59 -8.44
N GLN A 463 2.75 -14.03 -8.65
CA GLN A 463 1.50 -14.63 -8.18
C GLN A 463 1.11 -15.84 -9.02
N PHE A 464 1.43 -15.85 -10.31
CA PHE A 464 1.27 -17.00 -11.19
C PHE A 464 2.10 -18.20 -10.71
N GLN A 465 3.35 -17.99 -10.29
CA GLN A 465 4.20 -19.06 -9.74
C GLN A 465 3.57 -19.72 -8.50
N ARG A 466 3.04 -18.91 -7.58
CA ARG A 466 2.36 -19.41 -6.37
C ARG A 466 1.08 -20.17 -6.70
N ALA A 467 0.26 -19.63 -7.59
CA ALA A 467 -0.96 -20.28 -8.05
C ALA A 467 -0.66 -21.59 -8.81
N ALA A 468 0.42 -21.65 -9.59
CA ALA A 468 0.81 -22.86 -10.33
C ALA A 468 1.11 -24.02 -9.37
N SER A 469 1.79 -23.74 -8.24
CA SER A 469 2.06 -24.74 -7.20
C SER A 469 0.77 -25.25 -6.54
N LEU A 470 -0.19 -24.34 -6.26
CA LEU A 470 -1.50 -24.74 -5.76
C LEU A 470 -2.25 -25.63 -6.75
N ILE A 471 -2.32 -25.26 -8.03
CA ILE A 471 -3.04 -26.03 -9.04
C ILE A 471 -2.40 -27.40 -9.24
N CYS A 472 -1.07 -27.49 -9.21
CA CYS A 472 -0.36 -28.76 -9.17
C CYS A 472 -0.79 -29.60 -7.96
N ALA A 473 -0.96 -28.99 -6.78
CA ALA A 473 -1.38 -29.70 -5.57
C ALA A 473 -2.84 -30.18 -5.66
N CYS A 474 -3.73 -29.35 -6.21
CA CYS A 474 -5.11 -29.73 -6.46
C CYS A 474 -5.19 -30.91 -7.45
N GLU A 475 -4.40 -30.88 -8.51
CA GLU A 475 -4.33 -31.93 -9.51
C GLU A 475 -3.75 -33.24 -8.95
N TYR A 476 -2.68 -33.14 -8.14
CA TYR A 476 -2.09 -34.27 -7.42
C TYR A 476 -3.14 -35.00 -6.56
N LEU A 477 -3.96 -34.24 -5.83
CA LEU A 477 -5.06 -34.75 -5.01
C LEU A 477 -6.21 -35.32 -5.86
N ARG A 478 -6.58 -34.67 -6.97
CA ARG A 478 -7.60 -35.15 -7.91
C ARG A 478 -7.26 -36.54 -8.46
N LEU A 479 -5.98 -36.75 -8.79
CA LEU A 479 -5.47 -38.05 -9.26
C LEU A 479 -5.51 -39.15 -8.17
N GLY A 480 -5.81 -38.79 -6.93
CA GLY A 480 -5.95 -39.71 -5.79
C GLY A 480 -4.70 -39.80 -4.92
N ASN A 481 -3.66 -39.01 -5.20
CA ASN A 481 -2.42 -39.06 -4.43
C ASN A 481 -2.54 -38.18 -3.19
N GLY A 482 -2.09 -38.67 -2.03
CA GLY A 482 -2.08 -37.91 -0.79
C GLY A 482 -3.46 -37.47 -0.27
N VAL A 483 -4.55 -38.06 -0.77
CA VAL A 483 -5.92 -37.75 -0.33
C VAL A 483 -6.11 -38.17 1.14
N PRO A 484 -6.63 -37.29 2.01
CA PRO A 484 -6.91 -37.65 3.40
C PRO A 484 -7.88 -38.82 3.54
N LYS A 485 -7.73 -39.62 4.60
CA LYS A 485 -8.62 -40.76 4.89
C LYS A 485 -10.08 -40.31 5.01
N GLY A 486 -11.00 -41.14 4.48
CA GLY A 486 -12.44 -40.90 4.51
C GLY A 486 -12.97 -39.96 3.44
N ILE A 487 -12.12 -39.42 2.56
CA ILE A 487 -12.54 -38.58 1.43
C ILE A 487 -12.62 -39.43 0.16
N PRO A 488 -13.76 -39.46 -0.55
CA PRO A 488 -13.91 -40.24 -1.78
C PRO A 488 -13.07 -39.64 -2.91
N LYS A 489 -12.47 -40.50 -3.74
CA LYS A 489 -11.70 -40.06 -4.92
C LYS A 489 -12.61 -39.34 -5.92
N LEU A 490 -12.11 -38.26 -6.51
CA LEU A 490 -12.78 -37.56 -7.59
C LEU A 490 -12.84 -38.43 -8.85
N SER A 491 -14.01 -38.48 -9.49
CA SER A 491 -14.24 -39.27 -10.72
C SER A 491 -13.96 -38.48 -12.01
N SER A 492 -13.77 -37.15 -11.91
CA SER A 492 -13.56 -36.29 -13.07
C SER A 492 -12.23 -36.58 -13.76
N GLN A 493 -12.21 -36.58 -15.09
CA GLN A 493 -11.06 -36.77 -15.97
C GLN A 493 -10.35 -35.46 -16.31
N THR A 494 -11.09 -34.35 -16.40
CA THR A 494 -10.52 -33.04 -16.76
C THR A 494 -9.56 -32.52 -15.67
N PRO A 495 -8.29 -32.20 -16.00
CA PRO A 495 -7.33 -31.66 -15.03
C PRO A 495 -7.76 -30.32 -14.43
N PHE A 496 -7.30 -30.02 -13.21
CA PHE A 496 -7.25 -28.64 -12.75
C PHE A 496 -6.08 -27.93 -13.43
N SER A 497 -6.33 -26.76 -14.03
CA SER A 497 -5.30 -26.02 -14.77
C SER A 497 -5.30 -24.52 -14.48
N LEU A 498 -4.14 -23.89 -14.70
CA LEU A 498 -3.95 -22.44 -14.55
C LEU A 498 -3.58 -21.81 -15.89
N GLY A 499 -4.22 -20.70 -16.25
CA GLY A 499 -3.84 -19.89 -17.41
C GLY A 499 -3.25 -18.54 -17.00
N LEU A 500 -2.24 -18.07 -17.73
CA LEU A 500 -1.71 -16.71 -17.64
C LEU A 500 -2.18 -15.90 -18.85
N TRP A 501 -2.77 -14.73 -18.61
CA TRP A 501 -3.15 -13.81 -19.67
C TRP A 501 -2.55 -12.42 -19.39
N VAL A 502 -1.50 -12.05 -20.13
CA VAL A 502 -0.66 -10.86 -19.86
C VAL A 502 -0.41 -9.96 -21.09
N GLY A 503 -1.09 -10.25 -22.21
CA GLY A 503 -0.98 -9.48 -23.45
C GLY A 503 0.14 -9.94 -24.38
N GLY A 504 -0.02 -9.65 -25.68
CA GLY A 504 0.83 -10.14 -26.77
C GLY A 504 2.29 -9.70 -26.69
N ASP A 505 2.55 -8.56 -26.03
CA ASP A 505 3.88 -8.04 -25.78
C ASP A 505 4.68 -8.87 -24.78
N THR A 506 3.99 -9.66 -23.94
CA THR A 506 4.62 -10.46 -22.88
C THR A 506 4.61 -11.94 -23.23
N THR A 507 3.47 -12.48 -23.67
CA THR A 507 3.36 -13.86 -24.17
C THR A 507 2.74 -13.88 -25.57
N PRO A 508 3.23 -14.71 -26.50
CA PRO A 508 2.68 -14.74 -27.86
C PRO A 508 1.24 -15.26 -27.89
N ASN A 509 0.36 -14.55 -28.59
CA ASN A 509 -1.05 -14.94 -28.76
C ASN A 509 -1.28 -16.00 -29.86
N ASN A 510 -0.23 -16.48 -30.53
CA ASN A 510 -0.31 -17.43 -31.64
C ASN A 510 0.78 -18.52 -31.51
N PHE A 511 0.41 -19.77 -31.77
CA PHE A 511 1.28 -20.94 -31.63
C PHE A 511 2.56 -20.86 -32.46
N GLU A 512 2.51 -20.44 -33.73
CA GLU A 512 3.70 -20.35 -34.58
C GLU A 512 4.68 -19.29 -34.09
N ILE A 513 4.16 -18.17 -33.58
CA ILE A 513 4.98 -17.13 -32.93
C ILE A 513 5.58 -17.67 -31.64
N ALA A 514 4.80 -18.37 -30.81
CA ALA A 514 5.27 -18.98 -29.56
C ALA A 514 6.39 -20.01 -29.80
N LYS A 515 6.21 -20.89 -30.79
CA LYS A 515 7.19 -21.90 -31.20
C LYS A 515 8.50 -21.26 -31.68
N LYS A 516 8.40 -20.19 -32.47
CA LYS A 516 9.58 -19.43 -32.92
C LYS A 516 10.27 -18.72 -31.74
N ALA A 517 9.50 -18.06 -30.87
CA ALA A 517 10.02 -17.35 -29.70
C ALA A 517 10.75 -18.29 -28.73
N LEU A 518 10.25 -19.52 -28.53
CA LEU A 518 10.92 -20.55 -27.70
C LEU A 518 12.32 -20.90 -28.20
N SER A 519 12.52 -20.92 -29.53
CA SER A 519 13.80 -21.24 -30.17
C SER A 519 14.86 -20.12 -30.09
N VAL A 520 14.46 -18.91 -29.65
CA VAL A 520 15.33 -17.73 -29.60
C VAL A 520 15.43 -17.21 -28.16
N ASP A 521 16.56 -17.43 -27.51
CA ASP A 521 16.75 -17.07 -26.08
C ASP A 521 16.61 -15.57 -25.78
N THR A 522 16.85 -14.70 -26.77
CA THR A 522 16.74 -13.23 -26.65
C THR A 522 15.36 -12.68 -27.03
N ALA A 523 14.39 -13.54 -27.33
CA ALA A 523 13.02 -13.10 -27.64
C ALA A 523 12.42 -12.38 -26.43
N HIS A 524 11.80 -11.21 -26.67
CA HIS A 524 11.25 -10.38 -25.60
C HIS A 524 9.92 -10.91 -25.06
N ASN A 525 9.14 -11.60 -25.90
CA ASN A 525 7.82 -12.15 -25.57
C ASN A 525 7.81 -13.69 -25.67
N ARG A 526 8.28 -14.38 -24.63
CA ARG A 526 8.38 -15.84 -24.64
C ARG A 526 7.24 -16.51 -23.85
N PRO A 527 6.77 -17.69 -24.25
CA PRO A 527 5.73 -18.41 -23.51
C PRO A 527 6.23 -19.04 -22.20
N ASP A 528 7.55 -19.19 -21.98
CA ASP A 528 8.12 -19.84 -20.79
C ASP A 528 8.16 -18.95 -19.53
N GLN A 529 7.00 -18.37 -19.18
CA GLN A 529 6.83 -17.45 -18.05
C GLN A 529 7.04 -18.11 -16.68
N LEU A 530 6.83 -19.43 -16.59
CA LEU A 530 7.18 -20.23 -15.42
C LEU A 530 8.54 -20.91 -15.66
N LYS A 531 9.57 -20.39 -15.00
CA LYS A 531 10.96 -20.83 -15.19
C LYS A 531 11.29 -22.14 -14.47
N TYR A 532 10.77 -22.31 -13.25
CA TYR A 532 11.08 -23.44 -12.37
C TYR A 532 9.84 -24.27 -12.07
N CYS A 533 10.05 -25.56 -11.79
CA CYS A 533 8.96 -26.47 -11.46
C CYS A 533 8.29 -26.04 -10.13
N PRO A 534 6.95 -25.91 -10.07
CA PRO A 534 6.24 -25.55 -8.84
C PRO A 534 6.29 -26.58 -7.70
N VAL A 535 6.78 -27.78 -8.02
CA VAL A 535 6.92 -28.93 -7.11
C VAL A 535 8.39 -29.11 -6.73
N HIS A 536 9.29 -28.95 -7.71
CA HIS A 536 10.75 -29.06 -7.55
C HIS A 536 11.40 -27.71 -7.89
N ILE A 537 11.35 -26.76 -6.95
CA ILE A 537 11.72 -25.36 -7.17
C ILE A 537 13.15 -25.12 -7.67
N SER A 538 14.06 -26.08 -7.47
CA SER A 538 15.44 -26.05 -7.96
C SER A 538 15.59 -26.47 -9.43
N ARG A 539 14.53 -26.99 -10.06
CA ARG A 539 14.56 -27.58 -11.41
C ARG A 539 13.94 -26.64 -12.43
N LYS A 540 14.72 -26.27 -13.44
CA LYS A 540 14.24 -25.46 -14.57
C LYS A 540 13.31 -26.30 -15.46
N LEU A 541 12.17 -25.73 -15.83
CA LEU A 541 11.21 -26.39 -16.71
C LEU A 541 11.70 -26.42 -18.16
N GLN A 542 11.34 -27.49 -18.87
CA GLN A 542 11.53 -27.62 -20.30
C GLN A 542 10.20 -27.32 -21.00
N TRP A 543 10.18 -26.32 -21.87
CA TRP A 543 9.00 -25.91 -22.62
C TRP A 543 9.07 -26.45 -24.04
N ILE A 544 8.07 -27.25 -24.41
CA ILE A 544 8.04 -28.02 -25.67
C ILE A 544 6.80 -27.62 -26.47
N ALA A 545 7.00 -27.29 -27.75
CA ALA A 545 5.90 -27.06 -28.68
C ALA A 545 5.39 -28.40 -29.26
N GLN A 546 4.10 -28.70 -29.05
CA GLN A 546 3.41 -29.84 -29.60
C GLN A 546 2.65 -29.43 -30.88
N ALA A 547 3.21 -29.76 -32.04
CA ALA A 547 2.63 -29.38 -33.33
C ALA A 547 1.25 -30.01 -33.58
N ASN A 548 1.01 -31.23 -33.11
CA ASN A 548 -0.25 -31.95 -33.37
C ASN A 548 -1.46 -31.32 -32.66
N THR A 549 -1.23 -30.63 -31.55
CA THR A 549 -2.27 -30.01 -30.72
C THR A 549 -2.15 -28.49 -30.69
N GLU A 550 -1.23 -27.92 -31.48
CA GLU A 550 -0.88 -26.49 -31.52
C GLU A 550 -0.74 -25.88 -30.12
N SER A 551 -0.04 -26.58 -29.23
CA SER A 551 0.08 -26.20 -27.82
C SER A 551 1.51 -26.17 -27.34
N ILE A 552 1.78 -25.31 -26.36
CA ILE A 552 3.05 -25.26 -25.65
C ILE A 552 2.87 -25.94 -24.29
N HIS A 553 3.79 -26.84 -23.95
CA HIS A 553 3.73 -27.60 -22.71
C HIS A 553 5.00 -27.46 -21.88
N ALA A 554 4.82 -27.22 -20.58
CA ALA A 554 5.90 -27.24 -19.60
C ALA A 554 6.09 -28.66 -19.04
N HIS A 555 7.33 -29.15 -19.02
CA HIS A 555 7.72 -30.44 -18.47
C HIS A 555 8.80 -30.26 -17.40
N CYS A 556 8.67 -31.02 -16.30
CA CYS A 556 9.72 -31.13 -15.32
C CYS A 556 10.73 -32.21 -15.77
N PRO A 557 12.04 -31.93 -15.77
CA PRO A 557 13.05 -32.92 -16.13
C PRO A 557 13.40 -33.88 -14.98
N ASP A 558 12.87 -33.65 -13.77
CA ASP A 558 13.19 -34.45 -12.59
C ASP A 558 12.45 -35.81 -12.63
N GLU A 559 13.18 -36.91 -12.53
CA GLU A 559 12.63 -38.28 -12.59
C GLU A 559 11.72 -38.60 -11.40
N ASP A 560 11.90 -37.91 -10.27
CA ASP A 560 11.05 -38.05 -9.08
C ASP A 560 9.74 -37.25 -9.18
N CYS A 561 9.58 -36.44 -10.23
CA CYS A 561 8.39 -35.64 -10.42
C CYS A 561 7.22 -36.45 -10.99
N LEU A 562 6.04 -36.35 -10.35
CA LEU A 562 4.82 -37.03 -10.79
C LEU A 562 4.52 -36.79 -12.28
N TRP A 563 4.60 -35.53 -12.73
CA TRP A 563 4.33 -35.17 -14.13
C TRP A 563 5.37 -35.72 -15.10
N HIS A 564 6.62 -35.90 -14.65
CA HIS A 564 7.65 -36.56 -15.44
C HIS A 564 7.33 -38.05 -15.60
N GLN A 565 7.06 -38.74 -14.49
CA GLN A 565 6.76 -40.17 -14.46
C GLN A 565 5.51 -40.52 -15.27
N SER A 566 4.47 -39.68 -15.19
CA SER A 566 3.24 -39.85 -15.96
C SER A 566 3.35 -39.40 -17.41
N LYS A 567 4.49 -38.85 -17.83
CA LYS A 567 4.71 -38.21 -19.15
C LYS A 567 3.66 -37.15 -19.48
N ALA A 568 3.07 -36.54 -18.46
CA ALA A 568 2.06 -35.50 -18.63
C ALA A 568 2.72 -34.11 -18.54
N PRO A 569 2.22 -33.11 -19.27
CA PRO A 569 2.65 -31.74 -19.05
C PRO A 569 2.16 -31.24 -17.68
N LEU A 570 2.85 -30.25 -17.11
CA LEU A 570 2.29 -29.51 -15.98
C LEU A 570 0.99 -28.82 -16.43
N PRO A 571 -0.03 -28.69 -15.56
CA PRO A 571 -1.33 -28.15 -15.94
C PRO A 571 -1.32 -26.61 -15.94
N VAL A 572 -0.39 -26.02 -16.68
CA VAL A 572 -0.18 -24.57 -16.80
C VAL A 572 -0.17 -24.13 -18.25
N TRP A 573 -0.78 -22.98 -18.51
CA TRP A 573 -0.95 -22.38 -19.84
C TRP A 573 -0.55 -20.90 -19.77
N THR A 574 0.04 -20.36 -20.83
CA THR A 574 0.66 -19.01 -20.87
C THR A 574 0.47 -18.32 -22.20
#